data_AF-A0A2V9PI46-F1
#
_entry.id   AF-A0A2V9PI46-F1
#
_cell.length_a   1.000
_cell.length_b   1.000
_cell.length_c   1.000
_cell.angle_alpha   90.00
_cell.angle_beta   90.00
_cell.angle_gamma   90.00
#
_symmetry.space_group_name_H-M   'P 1'
#
loop_
_entity.id
_entity.type
_entity.pdbx_description
1 polymer ?
#
loop_
_entity_poly.entity_id
_entity_poly.type
_entity_poly.pdbx_seq_one_letter_code
_entity_poly.pdbx_strand_id
1 'polypeptide(L)'
;SAEADLRATIAELRTASVEGDTQKVVASMTDDYLQTDISGLVQNKDTWLKNYFIPVAELIKAGKFRWETYDLKNLEIRIHGDTGIVVGALEAKGFGARFDTEQHTWVADPNASFSGRLRFTRVYIRRGGKWLLAALQNAIPPSPAAKK
;
A
#
# COMPACT_ATOMS: atom_id res chain seq x y z
N SER A 1 -2.35 22.43 -8.06
CA SER A 1 -0.91 22.64 -7.76
C SER A 1 -0.23 21.28 -7.73
N ALA A 2 1.09 21.19 -7.90
CA ALA A 2 1.78 19.91 -7.92
C ALA A 2 1.47 19.03 -6.69
N GLU A 3 1.35 19.64 -5.50
CA GLU A 3 0.94 18.95 -4.27
C GLU A 3 -0.52 18.48 -4.31
N ALA A 4 -1.45 19.32 -4.78
CA ALA A 4 -2.85 18.91 -4.92
C ALA A 4 -3.00 17.72 -5.88
N ASP A 5 -2.27 17.73 -7.01
CA ASP A 5 -2.25 16.64 -7.98
C ASP A 5 -1.69 15.35 -7.34
N LEU A 6 -0.61 15.46 -6.56
CA LEU A 6 -0.03 14.32 -5.84
C LEU A 6 -1.00 13.78 -4.78
N ARG A 7 -1.69 14.64 -4.04
CA ARG A 7 -2.72 14.24 -3.07
C ARG A 7 -3.88 13.51 -3.74
N ALA A 8 -4.32 13.96 -4.91
CA ALA A 8 -5.33 13.27 -5.70
C ALA A 8 -4.84 11.86 -6.09
N THR A 9 -3.62 11.73 -6.61
CA THR A 9 -3.03 10.42 -6.93
C THR A 9 -2.93 9.49 -5.72
N ILE A 10 -2.55 10.01 -4.54
CA ILE A 10 -2.52 9.22 -3.30
C ILE A 10 -3.92 8.70 -2.95
N ALA A 11 -4.95 9.53 -3.08
CA ALA A 11 -6.33 9.18 -2.79
C ALA A 11 -6.86 8.14 -3.80
N GLU A 12 -6.61 8.33 -5.10
CA GLU A 12 -7.00 7.39 -6.15
C GLU A 12 -6.37 6.01 -5.95
N LEU A 13 -5.05 5.96 -5.69
CA LEU A 13 -4.36 4.70 -5.41
C LEU A 13 -4.91 4.01 -4.16
N ARG A 14 -5.23 4.77 -3.10
CA ARG A 14 -5.87 4.24 -1.89
C ARG A 14 -7.22 3.60 -2.23
N THR A 15 -8.08 4.32 -2.95
CA THR A 15 -9.41 3.81 -3.35
C THR A 15 -9.28 2.54 -4.19
N ALA A 16 -8.43 2.56 -5.21
CA ALA A 16 -8.17 1.39 -6.05
C ALA A 16 -7.66 0.18 -5.24
N SER A 17 -6.82 0.42 -4.22
CA SER A 17 -6.32 -0.64 -3.34
C SER A 17 -7.43 -1.25 -2.47
N VAL A 18 -8.36 -0.43 -1.99
CA VAL A 18 -9.50 -0.88 -1.17
C VAL A 18 -10.53 -1.64 -2.00
N GLU A 19 -10.73 -1.24 -3.25
CA GLU A 19 -11.68 -1.87 -4.19
C GLU A 19 -11.11 -3.11 -4.89
N GLY A 20 -9.81 -3.39 -4.74
CA GLY A 20 -9.15 -4.46 -5.51
C GLY A 20 -9.04 -4.15 -7.01
N ASP A 21 -9.01 -2.86 -7.40
CA ASP A 21 -8.91 -2.43 -8.80
C ASP A 21 -7.45 -2.55 -9.29
N THR A 22 -7.11 -3.76 -9.72
CA THR A 22 -5.79 -4.10 -10.27
C THR A 22 -5.36 -3.20 -11.42
N GLN A 23 -6.27 -2.79 -12.30
CA GLN A 23 -5.91 -1.97 -13.45
C GLN A 23 -5.50 -0.57 -13.01
N LYS A 24 -6.26 0.06 -12.10
CA LYS A 24 -5.89 1.37 -11.56
C LYS A 24 -4.62 1.30 -10.72
N VAL A 25 -4.46 0.28 -9.89
CA VAL A 25 -3.22 0.11 -9.09
C VAL A 25 -2.00 0.01 -10.00
N VAL A 26 -2.04 -0.82 -11.05
CA VAL A 26 -0.94 -0.96 -12.02
C VAL A 26 -0.64 0.36 -12.73
N ALA A 27 -1.68 1.11 -13.12
CA ALA A 27 -1.56 2.39 -13.80
C ALA A 27 -1.05 3.54 -12.91
N SER A 28 -1.17 3.41 -11.59
CA SER A 28 -0.67 4.39 -10.61
C SER A 28 0.81 4.18 -10.23
N MET A 29 1.50 3.21 -10.83
CA MET A 29 2.86 2.81 -10.48
C MET A 29 3.78 2.93 -11.68
N THR A 30 5.04 3.33 -11.45
CA THR A 30 6.05 3.27 -12.51
C THR A 30 6.35 1.81 -12.88
N ASP A 31 6.93 1.55 -14.05
CA ASP A 31 7.30 0.20 -14.48
C ASP A 31 8.46 -0.37 -13.66
N ASP A 32 9.36 0.51 -13.22
CA ASP A 32 10.52 0.24 -12.37
C ASP A 32 10.19 0.28 -10.85
N TYR A 33 8.91 0.15 -10.49
CA TYR A 33 8.49 0.20 -9.09
C TYR A 33 9.22 -0.84 -8.22
N LEU A 34 9.67 -0.38 -7.05
CA LEU A 34 10.32 -1.21 -6.04
C LEU A 34 9.67 -1.00 -4.68
N GLN A 35 9.56 -2.06 -3.89
CA GLN A 35 9.14 -1.93 -2.50
C GLN A 35 9.92 -2.78 -1.52
N THR A 36 9.93 -2.33 -0.27
CA THR A 36 10.34 -3.12 0.90
C THR A 36 9.14 -3.30 1.83
N ASP A 37 8.78 -4.56 2.10
CA ASP A 37 7.68 -4.88 3.01
C ASP A 37 8.11 -4.85 4.50
N ILE A 38 7.18 -5.20 5.39
CA ILE A 38 7.42 -5.21 6.84
C ILE A 38 8.39 -6.31 7.31
N SER A 39 8.67 -7.31 6.47
CA SER A 39 9.66 -8.36 6.73
C SER A 39 11.07 -7.97 6.24
N GLY A 40 11.18 -6.83 5.55
CA GLY A 40 12.43 -6.39 4.91
C GLY A 40 12.64 -6.99 3.52
N LEU A 41 11.67 -7.71 2.97
CA LEU A 41 11.78 -8.28 1.64
C LEU A 41 11.63 -7.19 0.57
N VAL A 42 12.62 -7.10 -0.31
CA VAL A 42 12.62 -6.19 -1.46
C VAL A 42 12.00 -6.87 -2.68
N GLN A 43 11.02 -6.23 -3.31
CA GLN A 43 10.27 -6.80 -4.43
C GLN A 43 10.06 -5.75 -5.54
N ASN A 44 10.12 -6.19 -6.80
CA ASN A 44 9.71 -5.37 -7.95
C ASN A 44 8.19 -5.41 -8.16
N LYS A 45 7.70 -4.58 -9.09
CA LYS A 45 6.29 -4.47 -9.47
C LYS A 45 5.62 -5.82 -9.73
N ASP A 46 6.17 -6.63 -10.62
CA ASP A 46 5.56 -7.89 -11.03
C ASP A 46 5.46 -8.90 -9.88
N THR A 47 6.52 -9.01 -9.09
CA THR A 47 6.55 -9.92 -7.93
C THR A 47 5.53 -9.48 -6.89
N TRP A 48 5.47 -8.18 -6.58
CA TRP A 48 4.49 -7.67 -5.62
C TRP A 48 3.05 -7.84 -6.10
N LEU A 49 2.78 -7.52 -7.38
CA LEU A 49 1.45 -7.69 -7.95
C LEU A 49 1.02 -9.15 -7.89
N LYS A 50 1.86 -10.07 -8.37
CA LYS A 50 1.58 -11.49 -8.43
C LYS A 50 1.38 -12.11 -7.04
N ASN A 51 2.27 -11.82 -6.10
CA ASN A 51 2.30 -12.54 -4.82
C ASN A 51 1.40 -11.86 -3.78
N TYR A 52 1.20 -10.55 -3.85
CA TYR A 52 0.47 -9.80 -2.82
C TYR A 52 -0.83 -9.20 -3.34
N PHE A 53 -0.75 -8.29 -4.33
CA PHE A 53 -1.90 -7.44 -4.65
C PHE A 53 -3.02 -8.16 -5.41
N ILE A 54 -2.68 -8.94 -6.43
CA ILE A 54 -3.68 -9.68 -7.23
C ILE A 54 -4.43 -10.69 -6.34
N PRO A 55 -3.77 -11.52 -5.50
CA PRO A 55 -4.47 -12.42 -4.60
C PRO A 55 -5.47 -11.72 -3.67
N VAL A 56 -5.09 -10.62 -3.01
CA VAL A 56 -6.03 -9.89 -2.15
C VAL A 56 -7.15 -9.22 -2.96
N ALA A 57 -6.86 -8.70 -4.15
CA ALA A 57 -7.85 -8.09 -5.02
C ALA A 57 -8.91 -9.10 -5.50
N GLU A 58 -8.50 -10.33 -5.82
CA GLU A 58 -9.43 -11.42 -6.16
C GLU A 58 -10.33 -11.78 -4.98
N LEU A 59 -9.78 -11.82 -3.76
CA LEU A 59 -10.57 -12.05 -2.54
C LEU A 59 -11.56 -10.92 -2.26
N ILE A 60 -11.18 -9.65 -2.51
CA ILE A 60 -12.10 -8.50 -2.41
C ILE A 60 -13.25 -8.66 -3.40
N LYS A 61 -12.95 -8.90 -4.67
CA LYS A 61 -13.97 -9.06 -5.73
C LYS A 61 -14.88 -10.25 -5.50
N ALA A 62 -14.37 -11.32 -4.90
CA ALA A 62 -15.15 -12.49 -4.52
C ALA A 62 -15.97 -12.30 -3.23
N GLY A 63 -15.87 -11.14 -2.56
CA GLY A 63 -16.52 -10.89 -1.27
C GLY A 63 -15.95 -11.70 -0.11
N LYS A 64 -14.77 -12.32 -0.29
CA LYS A 64 -14.10 -13.14 0.73
C LYS A 64 -13.19 -12.32 1.63
N PHE A 65 -12.82 -11.12 1.23
CA PHE A 65 -12.06 -10.19 2.05
C PHE A 65 -12.69 -8.80 2.02
N ARG A 66 -12.66 -8.11 3.15
CA ARG A 66 -13.08 -6.71 3.24
C ARG A 66 -12.16 -5.90 4.14
N TRP A 67 -11.88 -4.68 3.73
CA TRP A 67 -11.31 -3.65 4.61
C TRP A 67 -12.40 -3.06 5.49
N GLU A 68 -12.17 -3.03 6.80
CA GLU A 68 -12.93 -2.16 7.71
C GLU A 68 -12.24 -0.80 7.86
N THR A 69 -10.91 -0.79 7.85
CA THR A 69 -10.11 0.44 7.90
C THR A 69 -8.92 0.30 6.96
N TYR A 70 -8.64 1.35 6.20
CA TYR A 70 -7.45 1.45 5.35
C TYR A 70 -7.07 2.92 5.18
N ASP A 71 -6.61 3.57 6.25
CA ASP A 71 -6.48 5.02 6.31
C ASP A 71 -5.03 5.48 6.31
N LEU A 72 -4.73 6.46 5.45
CA LEU A 72 -3.46 7.15 5.43
C LEU A 72 -3.54 8.37 6.35
N LYS A 73 -2.71 8.41 7.39
CA LYS A 73 -2.73 9.45 8.44
C LYS A 73 -1.39 10.16 8.54
N ASN A 74 -1.42 11.41 9.01
CA ASN A 74 -0.25 12.24 9.28
C ASN A 74 0.70 12.33 8.07
N LEU A 75 0.15 12.67 6.91
CA LEU A 75 0.92 12.78 5.67
C LEU A 75 1.80 14.02 5.67
N GLU A 76 3.11 13.81 5.63
CA GLU A 76 4.09 14.83 5.31
C GLU A 76 4.51 14.69 3.86
N ILE A 77 4.38 15.76 3.09
CA ILE A 77 4.67 15.79 1.66
C ILE A 77 5.81 16.78 1.40
N ARG A 78 6.79 16.37 0.59
CA ARG A 78 7.84 17.23 0.04
C ARG A 78 7.91 17.01 -1.46
N ILE A 79 8.02 18.10 -2.22
CA ILE A 79 8.14 18.06 -3.69
C ILE A 79 9.47 18.68 -4.07
N HIS A 80 10.22 17.94 -4.88
CA HIS A 80 11.53 18.31 -5.42
C HIS A 80 11.49 18.11 -6.93
N GLY A 81 11.09 19.15 -7.67
CA GLY A 81 10.84 19.06 -9.12
C GLY A 81 9.78 18.00 -9.43
N ASP A 82 10.16 16.99 -10.20
CA ASP A 82 9.30 15.86 -10.57
C ASP A 82 9.33 14.69 -9.58
N THR A 83 9.91 14.88 -8.38
CA THR A 83 9.92 13.87 -7.31
C THR A 83 9.05 14.32 -6.15
N GLY A 84 8.15 13.46 -5.70
CA GLY A 84 7.33 13.64 -4.50
C GLY A 84 7.73 12.62 -3.44
N ILE A 85 8.01 13.08 -2.22
CA ILE A 85 8.28 12.22 -1.06
C ILE A 85 7.10 12.36 -0.12
N VAL A 86 6.49 11.22 0.23
CA VAL A 86 5.33 11.14 1.11
C VAL A 86 5.67 10.21 2.27
N VAL A 87 5.72 10.77 3.47
CA VAL A 87 5.91 10.02 4.72
C VAL A 87 4.62 10.05 5.51
N GLY A 88 4.24 8.92 6.10
CA GLY A 88 2.98 8.86 6.84
C GLY A 88 2.81 7.60 7.67
N ALA A 89 1.56 7.38 8.09
CA ALA A 89 1.13 6.15 8.71
C ALA A 89 -0.04 5.53 7.94
N LEU A 90 -0.07 4.21 7.84
CA LEU A 90 -1.24 3.45 7.39
C LEU A 90 -1.86 2.78 8.61
N GLU A 91 -3.15 2.97 8.82
CA GLU A 91 -3.96 2.18 9.76
C GLU A 91 -4.84 1.24 8.95
N ALA A 92 -4.70 -0.06 9.19
CA ALA A 92 -5.32 -1.09 8.38
C ALA A 92 -6.00 -2.13 9.27
N LYS A 93 -7.26 -2.44 8.99
CA LYS A 93 -8.03 -3.51 9.61
C LYS A 93 -8.85 -4.23 8.56
N GLY A 94 -8.73 -5.55 8.51
CA GLY A 94 -9.37 -6.39 7.51
C GLY A 94 -9.90 -7.69 8.08
N PHE A 95 -10.86 -8.29 7.37
CA PHE A 95 -11.53 -9.54 7.75
C PHE A 95 -11.70 -10.47 6.55
N GLY A 96 -11.68 -11.78 6.79
CA GLY A 96 -12.02 -12.81 5.81
C GLY A 96 -10.83 -13.42 5.07
N ALA A 97 -9.61 -12.93 5.34
CA ALA A 97 -8.38 -13.50 4.82
C ALA A 97 -7.22 -13.28 5.79
N ARG A 98 -6.22 -14.16 5.71
CA ARG A 98 -4.94 -14.01 6.39
C ARG A 98 -3.80 -14.01 5.38
N PHE A 99 -2.70 -13.38 5.76
CA PHE A 99 -1.45 -13.53 5.02
C PHE A 99 -0.83 -14.89 5.37
N ASP A 100 -0.55 -15.69 4.35
CA ASP A 100 0.22 -16.91 4.46
C ASP A 100 1.70 -16.60 4.29
N THR A 101 2.47 -16.73 5.38
CA THR A 101 3.89 -16.38 5.39
C THR A 101 4.75 -17.34 4.59
N GLU A 102 4.36 -18.62 4.49
CA GLU A 102 5.11 -19.62 3.74
C GLU A 102 4.93 -19.43 2.24
N GLN A 103 3.70 -19.15 1.82
CA GLN A 103 3.37 -18.92 0.40
C GLN A 103 3.52 -17.46 -0.03
N HIS A 104 3.76 -16.56 0.93
CA HIS A 104 3.87 -15.12 0.74
C HIS A 104 2.68 -14.52 -0.02
N THR A 105 1.46 -14.95 0.32
CA THR A 105 0.22 -14.59 -0.37
C THR A 105 -0.97 -14.48 0.57
N TRP A 106 -2.12 -14.04 0.07
CA TRP A 106 -3.37 -13.98 0.84
C TRP A 106 -4.22 -15.23 0.60
N VAL A 107 -4.70 -15.82 1.69
CA VAL A 107 -5.60 -16.98 1.67
C VAL A 107 -6.91 -16.64 2.39
N ALA A 108 -8.03 -17.05 1.80
CA ALA A 108 -9.34 -16.86 2.39
C ALA A 108 -9.45 -17.63 3.70
N ASP A 109 -9.92 -16.95 4.75
CA ASP A 109 -10.23 -17.51 6.05
C ASP A 109 -11.34 -16.66 6.68
N PRO A 110 -12.60 -17.14 6.70
CA PRO A 110 -13.73 -16.34 7.15
C PRO A 110 -13.66 -15.93 8.63
N ASN A 111 -12.82 -16.60 9.42
CA ASN A 111 -12.61 -16.31 10.83
C ASN A 111 -11.35 -15.46 11.07
N ALA A 112 -10.52 -15.25 10.04
CA ALA A 112 -9.35 -14.42 10.15
C ALA A 112 -9.71 -12.93 10.17
N SER A 113 -9.02 -12.21 11.04
CA SER A 113 -8.97 -10.76 11.03
C SER A 113 -7.55 -10.31 11.31
N PHE A 114 -7.20 -9.13 10.86
CA PHE A 114 -5.98 -8.46 11.28
C PHE A 114 -6.23 -6.99 11.51
N SER A 115 -5.41 -6.41 12.38
CA SER A 115 -5.36 -4.98 12.64
C SER A 115 -3.90 -4.58 12.81
N GLY A 116 -3.50 -3.49 12.19
CA GLY A 116 -2.12 -3.03 12.24
C GLY A 116 -1.98 -1.56 11.90
N ARG A 117 -0.90 -0.98 12.43
CA ARG A 117 -0.43 0.35 12.05
C ARG A 117 0.95 0.21 11.45
N LEU A 118 1.17 0.81 10.29
CA LEU A 118 2.47 0.89 9.64
C LEU A 118 2.94 2.34 9.55
N ARG A 119 4.25 2.53 9.56
CA ARG A 119 4.90 3.73 9.00
C ARG A 119 5.28 3.43 7.56
N PHE A 120 5.18 4.44 6.71
CA PHE A 120 5.62 4.30 5.33
C PHE A 120 6.40 5.52 4.84
N THR A 121 7.28 5.25 3.88
CA THR A 121 7.83 6.24 2.95
C THR A 121 7.43 5.82 1.55
N ARG A 122 6.84 6.74 0.78
CA ARG A 122 6.51 6.56 -0.62
C ARG A 122 7.21 7.62 -1.45
N VAL A 123 7.82 7.20 -2.55
CA VAL A 123 8.42 8.08 -3.53
C VAL A 123 7.56 8.03 -4.79
N TYR A 124 7.15 9.20 -5.25
CA TYR A 124 6.40 9.39 -6.47
C TYR A 124 7.26 10.13 -7.49
N ILE A 125 7.14 9.75 -8.76
CA ILE A 125 7.78 10.44 -9.88
C ILE A 125 6.69 10.98 -10.80
N ARG A 126 6.83 12.23 -11.24
CA ARG A 126 5.95 12.84 -12.23
C ARG A 126 6.43 12.48 -13.63
N ARG A 127 5.61 11.76 -14.40
CA ARG A 127 5.87 11.43 -15.81
C ARG A 127 4.64 11.78 -16.64
N GLY A 128 4.81 12.52 -17.74
CA GLY A 128 3.69 12.92 -18.60
C GLY A 128 2.59 13.69 -17.86
N GLY A 129 2.96 14.54 -16.89
CA GLY A 129 2.04 15.32 -16.07
C GLY A 129 1.37 14.56 -14.92
N LYS A 130 1.51 13.24 -14.83
CA LYS A 130 0.90 12.37 -13.82
C LYS A 130 1.92 11.92 -12.78
N TRP A 131 1.52 11.87 -11.52
CA TRP A 131 2.32 11.27 -10.46
C TRP A 131 2.16 9.74 -10.49
N LEU A 132 3.27 9.02 -10.35
CA LEU A 132 3.32 7.56 -10.32
C LEU A 132 4.13 7.11 -9.12
N LEU A 133 3.64 6.13 -8.38
CA LEU A 133 4.37 5.53 -7.26
C LEU A 133 5.58 4.76 -7.81
N ALA A 134 6.78 5.17 -7.41
CA ALA A 134 8.04 4.60 -7.87
C ALA A 134 8.72 3.75 -6.79
N ALA A 135 8.57 4.12 -5.52
CA ALA A 135 9.08 3.30 -4.43
C ALA A 135 8.21 3.35 -3.18
N LEU A 136 8.23 2.28 -2.41
CA LEU A 136 7.56 2.19 -1.11
C LEU A 136 8.43 1.44 -0.10
N GLN A 137 8.48 1.93 1.13
CA GLN A 137 8.96 1.16 2.27
C GLN A 137 7.92 1.18 3.37
N ASN A 138 7.58 0.01 3.92
CA ASN A 138 6.75 -0.14 5.11
C ASN A 138 7.60 -0.55 6.32
N ALA A 139 7.19 -0.10 7.49
CA ALA A 139 7.76 -0.53 8.76
C ALA A 139 6.67 -0.64 9.82
N ILE A 140 6.80 -1.63 10.70
CA ILE A 140 6.00 -1.68 11.92
C ILE A 140 6.61 -0.66 12.89
N PRO A 141 5.85 0.34 13.37
CA PRO A 141 6.35 1.25 14.39
C PRO A 141 6.69 0.46 15.65
N PRO A 142 7.76 0.82 16.37
CA PRO A 142 8.08 0.17 17.63
C PRO A 142 6.87 0.24 18.57
N SER A 143 6.59 -0.85 19.27
CA SER A 143 5.61 -0.83 20.34
C SER A 143 6.01 0.28 21.32
N PRO A 144 5.09 1.17 21.73
CA PRO A 144 5.42 2.13 22.79
C PRO A 144 5.88 1.30 23.99
N ALA A 145 7.16 1.40 24.33
CA ALA A 145 7.71 0.74 25.50
C ALA A 145 6.78 1.01 26.68
N ALA A 146 6.36 -0.04 27.39
CA ALA A 146 5.65 0.15 28.65
C ALA A 146 6.51 1.09 29.49
N LYS A 147 6.00 2.29 29.77
CA LYS A 147 6.66 3.21 30.71
C LYS A 147 6.79 2.41 32.01
N LYS A 148 8.01 2.04 32.37
CA LYS A 148 8.32 1.53 33.71
C LYS A 148 8.15 2.66 34.72
#